data_AF-A0A2A2YE06-F1
#
_entry.id   AF-A0A2A2YE06-F1
#
_cell.length_a   1.000
_cell.length_b   1.000
_cell.length_c   1.000
_cell.angle_alpha   90.00
_cell.angle_beta   90.00
_cell.angle_gamma   90.00
#
_symmetry.space_group_name_H-M   'P 1'
#
loop_
_entity.id
_entity.type
_entity.pdbx_description
1 polymer ?
#
loop_
_entity_poly.entity_id
_entity_poly.type
_entity_poly.pdbx_seq_one_letter_code
_entity_poly.pdbx_strand_id
1 'polypeptide(L)'
;MIEDPAEALGILLEELKRQKAAGLRRVSVSDEAVATLKALAGAPVAAPAAAAKPSAIAAPASSVRSTPLGVTPKPAAVAPTPVIADAPIFTLPAGTKAERMQALRQLVDACAETKKHLTGSHRALLGHGSLEAKVVFVGEAPSLEEMEAGKAFAGASGELLQKILGAAAISPADYYLAPVMVWRPEPPTQYGKRPPTAREAHRGRARRPGVRGAAWPHAEHHAGPRPVVRSFRRAVDADVPSELPAP
;
A
#
# COMPACT_ATOMS: atom_id res chain seq x y z
N MET A 1 -2.62 -15.32 -47.61
CA MET A 1 -3.71 -15.44 -46.62
C MET A 1 -3.54 -16.80 -45.99
N ILE A 2 -3.53 -16.91 -44.67
CA ILE A 2 -3.42 -18.23 -44.01
C ILE A 2 -4.81 -18.84 -44.08
N GLU A 3 -4.98 -19.86 -44.91
CA GLU A 3 -6.27 -20.50 -45.19
C GLU A 3 -6.52 -21.70 -44.27
N ASP A 4 -5.48 -22.20 -43.59
CA ASP A 4 -5.57 -23.30 -42.63
C ASP A 4 -5.65 -22.79 -41.17
N PRO A 5 -6.74 -23.08 -40.45
CA PRO A 5 -6.88 -22.70 -39.04
C PRO A 5 -5.82 -23.35 -38.13
N ALA A 6 -5.30 -24.53 -38.46
CA ALA A 6 -4.26 -25.19 -37.67
C ALA A 6 -2.91 -24.45 -37.79
N GLU A 7 -2.57 -24.00 -39.01
CA GLU A 7 -1.38 -23.19 -39.28
C GLU A 7 -1.48 -21.82 -38.59
N ALA A 8 -2.66 -21.19 -38.62
CA ALA A 8 -2.91 -19.93 -37.93
C ALA A 8 -2.73 -20.03 -36.39
N LEU A 9 -3.17 -21.14 -35.78
CA LEU A 9 -2.94 -21.41 -34.36
C LEU A 9 -1.45 -21.62 -34.03
N GLY A 10 -0.73 -22.30 -34.91
CA GLY A 10 0.72 -22.49 -34.79
C GLY A 10 1.46 -21.15 -34.76
N ILE A 11 1.14 -20.25 -35.70
CA ILE A 11 1.75 -18.93 -35.81
C ILE A 11 1.43 -18.06 -34.58
N LEU A 12 0.19 -18.10 -34.10
CA LEU A 12 -0.21 -17.39 -32.88
C LEU A 12 0.57 -17.87 -31.66
N LEU A 13 0.80 -19.19 -31.55
CA LEU A 13 1.55 -19.78 -30.45
C LEU A 13 3.04 -19.40 -30.49
N GLU A 14 3.65 -19.32 -31.67
CA GLU A 14 5.03 -18.84 -31.81
C GLU A 14 5.18 -17.38 -31.41
N GLU A 15 4.26 -16.51 -31.81
CA GLU A 15 4.30 -15.10 -31.45
C GLU A 15 4.10 -14.89 -29.93
N LEU A 16 3.21 -15.65 -29.29
CA LEU A 16 3.06 -15.61 -27.83
C LEU A 16 4.32 -16.12 -27.09
N LYS A 17 5.01 -17.14 -27.61
CA LYS A 17 6.30 -17.61 -27.07
C LYS A 17 7.38 -16.54 -27.20
N ARG A 18 7.43 -15.86 -28.35
CA ARG A 18 8.35 -14.74 -28.58
C ARG A 18 8.11 -13.59 -27.60
N GLN A 19 6.85 -13.22 -27.39
CA GLN A 19 6.48 -12.17 -26.42
C GLN A 19 6.82 -12.57 -24.99
N LYS A 20 6.62 -13.83 -24.62
CA LYS A 20 7.05 -14.38 -23.33
C LYS A 20 8.57 -14.31 -23.14
N ALA A 21 9.35 -14.63 -24.18
CA ALA A 21 10.81 -14.50 -24.18
C ALA A 21 11.26 -13.03 -24.08
N ALA A 22 10.49 -12.08 -24.64
CA ALA A 22 10.68 -10.65 -24.48
C ALA A 22 10.22 -10.08 -23.12
N GLY A 23 9.79 -10.94 -22.19
CA GLY A 23 9.43 -10.56 -20.81
C GLY A 23 8.00 -10.06 -20.64
N LEU A 24 7.16 -10.08 -21.68
CA LEU A 24 5.73 -9.79 -21.56
C LEU A 24 5.03 -10.96 -20.85
N ARG A 25 4.53 -10.67 -19.64
CA ARG A 25 3.85 -11.66 -18.79
C ARG A 25 2.32 -11.57 -18.88
N ARG A 26 1.78 -10.55 -19.55
CA ARG A 26 0.33 -10.31 -19.70
C ARG A 26 0.04 -9.74 -21.07
N VAL A 27 -1.04 -10.22 -21.70
CA VAL A 27 -1.59 -9.75 -22.97
C VAL A 27 -3.09 -9.56 -22.76
N SER A 28 -3.65 -8.43 -23.20
CA SER A 28 -5.09 -8.19 -23.16
C SER A 28 -5.75 -8.89 -24.35
N VAL A 29 -6.79 -9.68 -24.08
CA VAL A 29 -7.57 -10.37 -25.11
C VAL A 29 -9.05 -10.08 -24.84
N SER A 30 -9.82 -9.78 -25.89
CA SER A 30 -11.27 -9.62 -25.80
C SER A 30 -11.97 -10.94 -25.55
N ASP A 31 -13.11 -10.92 -24.84
CA ASP A 31 -13.91 -12.11 -24.57
C ASP A 31 -14.33 -12.87 -25.84
N GLU A 32 -14.61 -12.14 -26.92
CA GLU A 32 -14.94 -12.73 -28.23
C GLU A 32 -13.79 -13.56 -28.81
N ALA A 33 -12.58 -13.01 -28.84
CA ALA A 33 -11.39 -13.73 -29.31
C ALA A 33 -11.07 -14.98 -28.44
N VAL A 34 -11.34 -14.93 -27.14
CA VAL A 34 -11.19 -16.10 -26.24
C VAL A 34 -12.22 -17.18 -26.60
N ALA A 35 -13.45 -16.79 -26.92
CA ALA A 35 -14.50 -17.73 -27.34
C ALA A 35 -14.14 -18.39 -28.68
N THR A 36 -13.63 -17.64 -29.65
CA THR A 36 -13.18 -18.17 -30.95
C THR A 36 -12.03 -19.17 -30.79
N LEU A 37 -11.03 -18.87 -29.94
CA LEU A 37 -9.92 -19.77 -29.65
C LEU A 37 -10.39 -21.09 -29.01
N LYS A 38 -11.36 -21.04 -28.09
CA LYS A 38 -11.94 -22.23 -27.46
C LYS A 38 -12.71 -23.10 -28.45
N ALA A 39 -13.45 -22.47 -29.38
CA ALA A 39 -14.18 -23.18 -30.43
C ALA A 39 -13.22 -23.88 -31.41
N LEU A 40 -12.10 -23.23 -31.78
CA LEU A 40 -11.08 -23.81 -32.65
C LEU A 40 -10.28 -24.93 -31.95
N ALA A 41 -10.12 -24.88 -30.62
CA ALA A 41 -9.43 -25.89 -29.83
C ALA A 41 -10.32 -27.10 -29.43
N GLY A 42 -11.57 -27.17 -29.90
CA GLY A 42 -12.46 -28.31 -29.69
C GLY A 42 -13.04 -28.45 -28.28
N ALA A 43 -13.00 -27.40 -27.45
CA ALA A 43 -13.59 -27.43 -26.11
C ALA A 43 -15.09 -27.02 -26.14
N PRO A 44 -15.99 -27.71 -25.42
CA PRO A 44 -17.41 -27.36 -25.42
C PRO A 44 -17.64 -25.99 -24.76
N VAL A 45 -18.28 -25.10 -25.51
CA VAL A 45 -18.70 -23.78 -25.04
C VAL A 45 -20.02 -23.93 -24.29
N ALA A 46 -20.01 -23.70 -22.97
CA ALA A 46 -21.24 -23.58 -22.20
C ALA A 46 -21.95 -22.25 -22.55
N ALA A 47 -23.23 -22.35 -22.91
CA ALA A 47 -24.08 -21.22 -23.30
C ALA A 47 -24.41 -20.30 -22.11
N PRO A 48 -24.46 -18.97 -22.29
CA PRO A 48 -25.11 -18.08 -21.33
C PRO A 48 -26.60 -17.90 -21.69
N ALA A 49 -27.46 -17.99 -20.67
CA ALA A 49 -28.88 -17.70 -20.77
C ALA A 49 -29.16 -16.18 -20.87
N ALA A 50 -30.16 -15.85 -21.69
CA ALA A 50 -30.75 -14.52 -21.89
C ALA A 50 -31.46 -14.01 -20.61
N ALA A 51 -31.87 -12.74 -20.41
CA ALA A 51 -32.21 -11.64 -21.31
C ALA A 51 -32.34 -10.31 -20.52
N ALA A 52 -32.07 -9.17 -21.17
CA ALA A 52 -32.85 -7.92 -21.08
C ALA A 52 -32.44 -6.94 -22.20
N LYS A 53 -33.42 -6.35 -22.91
CA LYS A 53 -33.34 -5.36 -24.03
C LYS A 53 -34.19 -4.11 -23.65
N PRO A 54 -34.32 -3.02 -24.46
CA PRO A 54 -33.32 -2.20 -25.18
C PRO A 54 -33.60 -0.65 -25.09
N SER A 55 -32.64 0.22 -25.47
CA SER A 55 -32.86 1.55 -26.11
C SER A 55 -31.50 2.18 -26.49
N ALA A 56 -31.09 2.19 -27.78
CA ALA A 56 -31.23 3.28 -28.79
C ALA A 56 -30.32 4.50 -28.50
N ILE A 57 -29.48 5.11 -29.36
CA ILE A 57 -29.19 5.13 -30.81
C ILE A 57 -27.77 5.77 -31.00
N ALA A 58 -27.05 5.42 -32.08
CA ALA A 58 -26.21 6.29 -32.94
C ALA A 58 -24.81 5.73 -33.27
N ALA A 59 -24.65 5.27 -34.51
CA ALA A 59 -23.41 5.37 -35.30
C ALA A 59 -23.53 6.64 -36.19
N PRO A 60 -22.47 7.23 -36.83
CA PRO A 60 -21.47 6.48 -37.60
C PRO A 60 -20.03 7.06 -37.72
N ALA A 61 -19.16 6.20 -38.24
CA ALA A 61 -18.08 6.43 -39.24
C ALA A 61 -16.77 7.20 -38.93
N SER A 62 -15.73 6.62 -39.53
CA SER A 62 -14.49 7.19 -40.08
C SER A 62 -13.28 7.45 -39.17
N SER A 63 -12.33 6.51 -39.30
CA SER A 63 -10.92 6.72 -39.65
C SER A 63 -10.36 8.13 -39.45
N VAL A 64 -9.45 8.28 -38.48
CA VAL A 64 -8.34 9.24 -38.61
C VAL A 64 -7.06 8.64 -38.02
N ARG A 65 -6.16 8.35 -38.96
CA ARG A 65 -4.69 8.30 -38.89
C ARG A 65 -4.08 9.08 -37.72
N SER A 66 -3.30 8.41 -36.88
CA SER A 66 -2.54 9.02 -35.79
C SER A 66 -1.38 9.86 -36.32
N THR A 67 -1.50 11.17 -36.29
CA THR A 67 -0.35 12.11 -36.26
C THR A 67 0.00 12.42 -34.80
N PRO A 68 1.28 12.55 -34.43
CA PRO A 68 1.67 12.87 -33.06
C PRO A 68 1.51 14.37 -32.82
N LEU A 69 0.69 14.75 -31.85
CA LEU A 69 0.58 16.12 -31.37
C LEU A 69 0.67 16.16 -29.83
N GLY A 70 1.66 16.90 -29.35
CA GLY A 70 1.59 17.77 -28.19
C GLY A 70 1.23 17.14 -26.84
N VAL A 71 2.22 16.99 -25.97
CA VAL A 71 2.00 16.86 -24.53
C VAL A 71 1.40 18.17 -24.02
N THR A 72 0.08 18.22 -23.86
CA THR A 72 -0.55 19.22 -22.98
C THR A 72 -0.59 18.67 -21.56
N PRO A 73 -0.17 19.43 -20.54
CA PRO A 73 -0.28 18.99 -19.16
C PRO A 73 -1.76 18.76 -18.81
N LYS A 74 -2.04 17.56 -18.30
CA LYS A 74 -3.32 17.18 -17.71
C LYS A 74 -3.74 18.26 -16.70
N PRO A 75 -4.93 18.88 -16.82
CA PRO A 75 -5.42 19.80 -15.81
C PRO A 75 -5.41 19.09 -14.46
N ALA A 76 -4.60 19.58 -13.54
CA ALA A 76 -4.66 19.20 -12.14
C ALA A 76 -6.04 19.64 -11.64
N ALA A 77 -6.98 18.69 -11.60
CA ALA A 77 -8.18 18.84 -10.81
C ALA A 77 -7.72 18.94 -9.35
N VAL A 78 -7.55 20.17 -8.87
CA VAL A 78 -7.36 20.50 -7.47
C VAL A 78 -8.70 20.18 -6.79
N ALA A 79 -8.90 18.91 -6.46
CA ALA A 79 -9.93 18.55 -5.49
C ALA A 79 -9.58 19.31 -4.19
N PRO A 80 -10.54 19.99 -3.54
CA PRO A 80 -10.27 20.65 -2.28
C PRO A 80 -9.78 19.59 -1.32
N THR A 81 -8.52 19.70 -0.90
CA THR A 81 -7.96 18.82 0.11
C THR A 81 -8.76 19.11 1.37
N PRO A 82 -9.55 18.17 1.91
CA PRO A 82 -10.27 18.42 3.14
C PRO A 82 -9.23 18.78 4.19
N VAL A 83 -9.36 19.96 4.79
CA VAL A 83 -8.49 20.40 5.88
C VAL A 83 -8.73 19.45 7.03
N ILE A 84 -7.82 18.49 7.22
CA ILE A 84 -7.94 17.51 8.29
C ILE A 84 -7.48 18.21 9.55
N ALA A 85 -8.38 18.34 10.54
CA ALA A 85 -8.07 18.91 11.84
C ALA A 85 -6.90 18.16 12.48
N ASP A 86 -5.94 18.91 13.02
CA ASP A 86 -4.69 18.37 13.59
C ASP A 86 -4.95 17.28 14.63
N ALA A 87 -4.10 16.25 14.61
CA ALA A 87 -4.24 15.12 15.50
C ALA A 87 -4.01 15.56 16.96
N PRO A 88 -4.78 15.01 17.92
CA PRO A 88 -4.61 15.35 19.32
C PRO A 88 -3.19 15.03 19.78
N ILE A 89 -2.62 15.98 20.51
CA ILE A 89 -1.28 15.86 21.07
C ILE A 89 -1.41 15.08 22.38
N PHE A 90 -0.76 13.91 22.47
CA PHE A 90 -0.68 13.16 23.73
C PHE A 90 0.73 13.17 24.31
N THR A 91 0.81 12.97 25.63
CA THR A 91 2.06 12.82 26.37
C THR A 91 2.16 11.41 26.92
N LEU A 92 3.27 10.74 26.65
CA LEU A 92 3.59 9.46 27.29
C LEU A 92 4.24 9.72 28.65
N PRO A 93 4.01 8.85 29.65
CA PRO A 93 4.66 8.96 30.95
C PRO A 93 6.18 8.87 30.81
N ALA A 94 6.90 9.45 31.78
CA ALA A 94 8.34 9.24 31.91
C ALA A 94 8.60 7.77 32.29
N GLY A 95 9.68 7.20 31.76
CA GLY A 95 10.03 5.80 31.99
C GLY A 95 10.89 5.22 30.87
N THR A 96 11.19 3.94 31.01
CA THR A 96 11.89 3.14 29.99
C THR A 96 11.11 3.13 28.67
N LYS A 97 11.79 2.81 27.56
CA LYS A 97 11.12 2.69 26.25
C LYS A 97 10.01 1.64 26.28
N ALA A 98 10.19 0.56 27.05
CA ALA A 98 9.20 -0.49 27.24
C ALA A 98 7.93 0.04 27.95
N GLU A 99 8.08 0.77 29.06
CA GLU A 99 6.95 1.38 29.77
C GLU A 99 6.21 2.39 28.90
N ARG A 100 6.94 3.21 28.14
CA ARG A 100 6.34 4.16 27.19
C ARG A 100 5.58 3.45 26.07
N MET A 101 6.10 2.34 25.56
CA MET A 101 5.41 1.52 24.55
C MET A 101 4.15 0.86 25.13
N GLN A 102 4.20 0.39 26.38
CA GLN A 102 3.04 -0.16 27.07
C GLN A 102 1.97 0.90 27.33
N ALA A 103 2.36 2.12 27.74
CA ALA A 103 1.43 3.23 27.88
C ALA A 103 0.80 3.62 26.54
N LEU A 104 1.59 3.67 25.46
CA LEU A 104 1.08 3.88 24.10
C LEU A 104 0.06 2.80 23.69
N ARG A 105 0.35 1.55 24.02
CA ARG A 105 -0.56 0.42 23.78
C ARG A 105 -1.90 0.62 24.48
N GLN A 106 -1.88 0.99 25.76
CA GLN A 106 -3.10 1.26 26.53
C GLN A 106 -3.92 2.40 25.92
N LEU A 107 -3.28 3.49 25.48
CA LEU A 107 -3.95 4.60 24.82
C LEU A 107 -4.62 4.19 23.51
N VAL A 108 -3.93 3.37 22.70
CA VAL A 108 -4.42 2.89 21.41
C VAL A 108 -5.57 1.90 21.59
N ASP A 109 -5.45 0.99 22.55
CA ASP A 109 -6.49 0.03 22.89
C ASP A 109 -7.72 0.73 23.51
N ALA A 110 -7.52 1.87 24.21
CA ALA A 110 -8.61 2.70 24.73
C ALA A 110 -9.28 3.60 23.67
N CYS A 111 -8.61 3.89 22.55
CA CYS A 111 -9.09 4.79 21.51
C CYS A 111 -10.40 4.31 20.88
N ALA A 112 -11.42 5.18 20.88
CA ALA A 112 -12.73 4.86 20.34
C ALA A 112 -12.71 4.50 18.85
N GLU A 113 -11.87 5.17 18.05
CA GLU A 113 -11.75 4.89 16.61
C GLU A 113 -11.11 3.52 16.38
N THR A 114 -10.05 3.18 17.11
CA THR A 114 -9.44 1.85 17.04
C THR A 114 -10.45 0.76 17.41
N LYS A 115 -11.23 0.95 18.48
CA LYS A 115 -12.28 0.01 18.90
C LYS A 115 -13.38 -0.19 17.87
N LYS A 116 -13.74 0.85 17.10
CA LYS A 116 -14.75 0.75 16.04
C LYS A 116 -14.30 -0.17 14.89
N HIS A 117 -13.01 -0.17 14.58
CA HIS A 117 -12.45 -0.92 13.45
C HIS A 117 -11.85 -2.28 13.84
N LEU A 118 -11.60 -2.53 15.12
CA LEU A 118 -11.22 -3.84 15.60
C LEU A 118 -12.46 -4.69 15.86
N THR A 119 -12.63 -5.75 15.08
CA THR A 119 -13.72 -6.73 15.24
C THR A 119 -13.17 -8.07 15.71
N GLY A 120 -13.90 -8.75 16.60
CA GLY A 120 -13.58 -10.11 17.04
C GLY A 120 -12.26 -10.21 17.83
N SER A 121 -11.40 -11.16 17.45
CA SER A 121 -10.15 -11.49 18.16
C SER A 121 -8.95 -10.59 17.78
N HIS A 122 -9.14 -9.65 16.85
CA HIS A 122 -8.06 -8.82 16.32
C HIS A 122 -7.59 -7.77 17.33
N ARG A 123 -6.28 -7.54 17.37
CA ARG A 123 -5.64 -6.55 18.24
C ARG A 123 -4.95 -5.47 17.41
N ALA A 124 -4.87 -4.24 17.94
CA ALA A 124 -4.13 -3.16 17.31
C ALA A 124 -2.65 -3.54 17.11
N LEU A 125 -2.10 -3.22 15.94
CA LEU A 125 -0.72 -3.51 15.57
C LEU A 125 0.13 -2.24 15.67
N LEU A 126 0.90 -2.14 16.75
CA LEU A 126 1.88 -1.05 16.92
C LEU A 126 3.24 -1.37 16.28
N GLY A 127 3.44 -2.63 15.91
CA GLY A 127 4.71 -3.13 15.38
C GLY A 127 5.43 -4.06 16.34
N HIS A 128 6.60 -4.52 15.92
CA HIS A 128 7.46 -5.40 16.69
C HIS A 128 8.94 -5.20 16.33
N GLY A 129 9.83 -5.72 17.18
CA GLY A 129 11.28 -5.63 17.01
C GLY A 129 11.95 -5.01 18.23
N SER A 130 13.17 -4.52 18.04
CA SER A 130 13.92 -3.87 19.11
C SER A 130 13.42 -2.45 19.37
N LEU A 131 13.15 -2.11 20.63
CA LEU A 131 12.88 -0.72 21.04
C LEU A 131 14.14 0.15 21.02
N GLU A 132 15.31 -0.48 20.99
CA GLU A 132 16.62 0.16 20.81
C GLU A 132 17.07 0.16 19.34
N ALA A 133 16.16 -0.16 18.41
CA ALA A 133 16.45 -0.18 16.98
C ALA A 133 16.96 1.17 16.48
N LYS A 134 17.94 1.12 15.58
CA LYS A 134 18.49 2.28 14.89
C LYS A 134 17.62 2.72 13.72
N VAL A 135 16.87 1.77 13.13
CA VAL A 135 16.05 1.98 11.94
C VAL A 135 14.63 1.47 12.20
N VAL A 136 13.63 2.22 11.74
CA VAL A 136 12.23 1.76 11.78
C VAL A 136 11.67 1.71 10.36
N PHE A 137 11.14 0.55 10.00
CA PHE A 137 10.48 0.30 8.73
C PHE A 137 8.98 0.46 8.94
N VAL A 138 8.39 1.41 8.20
CA VAL A 138 6.99 1.78 8.35
C VAL A 138 6.19 1.38 7.12
N GLY A 139 5.25 0.46 7.29
CA GLY A 139 4.28 0.02 6.27
C GLY A 139 3.00 0.86 6.30
N GLU A 140 2.08 0.65 5.36
CA GLU A 140 0.84 1.45 5.31
C GLU A 140 -0.18 1.03 6.38
N ALA A 141 -1.08 0.12 6.02
CA ALA A 141 -2.07 -0.47 6.90
C ALA A 141 -1.95 -1.99 6.83
N PRO A 142 -2.25 -2.67 7.94
CA PRO A 142 -2.10 -4.11 8.04
C PRO A 142 -3.06 -4.86 7.11
N SER A 143 -2.61 -6.00 6.60
CA SER A 143 -3.39 -6.98 5.87
C SER A 143 -4.22 -7.86 6.81
N LEU A 144 -5.10 -8.71 6.27
CA LEU A 144 -5.85 -9.67 7.10
C LEU A 144 -4.92 -10.60 7.85
N GLU A 145 -3.98 -11.18 7.12
CA GLU A 145 -2.97 -12.11 7.62
C GLU A 145 -2.14 -11.50 8.75
N GLU A 146 -1.80 -10.21 8.64
CA GLU A 146 -1.08 -9.48 9.69
C GLU A 146 -1.95 -9.25 10.94
N MET A 147 -3.24 -8.93 10.75
CA MET A 147 -4.20 -8.78 11.85
C MET A 147 -4.44 -10.11 12.58
N GLU A 148 -4.52 -11.22 11.84
CA GLU A 148 -4.67 -12.57 12.38
C GLU A 148 -3.41 -13.04 13.11
N ALA A 149 -2.23 -12.81 12.51
CA ALA A 149 -0.94 -13.16 13.12
C ALA A 149 -0.57 -12.25 14.30
N GLY A 150 -1.22 -11.09 14.46
CA GLY A 150 -0.87 -10.12 15.49
C GLY A 150 0.49 -9.45 15.27
N LYS A 151 1.03 -9.49 14.04
CA LYS A 151 2.40 -9.07 13.72
C LYS A 151 2.45 -8.34 12.38
N ALA A 152 2.98 -7.13 12.38
CA ALA A 152 3.21 -6.37 11.16
C ALA A 152 4.26 -7.06 10.28
N PHE A 153 4.11 -7.02 8.96
CA PHE A 153 4.99 -7.67 7.99
C PHE A 153 5.08 -9.20 8.20
N ALA A 154 3.96 -9.84 8.53
CA ALA A 154 3.88 -11.30 8.69
C ALA A 154 3.66 -12.07 7.38
N GLY A 155 3.14 -11.41 6.33
CA GLY A 155 2.89 -12.06 5.04
C GLY A 155 4.12 -12.15 4.12
N ALA A 156 3.92 -12.66 2.91
CA ALA A 156 5.00 -12.89 1.93
C ALA A 156 5.89 -11.67 1.63
N SER A 157 5.32 -10.46 1.61
CA SER A 157 6.09 -9.22 1.43
C SER A 157 6.99 -8.91 2.63
N GLY A 158 6.55 -9.27 3.84
CA GLY A 158 7.32 -9.11 5.06
C GLY A 158 8.44 -10.14 5.20
N GLU A 159 8.20 -11.38 4.75
CA GLU A 159 9.27 -12.38 4.62
C GLU A 159 10.36 -11.93 3.64
N LEU A 160 9.96 -11.38 2.48
CA LEU A 160 10.91 -10.84 1.52
C LEU A 160 11.72 -9.69 2.12
N LEU A 161 11.06 -8.77 2.85
CA LEU A 161 11.75 -7.70 3.55
C LEU A 161 12.80 -8.25 4.53
N GLN A 162 12.44 -9.22 5.36
CA GLN A 162 13.37 -9.85 6.31
C GLN A 162 14.55 -10.54 5.60
N LYS A 163 14.32 -11.20 4.46
CA LYS A 163 15.39 -11.77 3.62
C LYS A 163 16.35 -10.69 3.10
N ILE A 164 15.81 -9.55 2.64
CA ILE A 164 16.63 -8.41 2.17
C ILE A 164 17.44 -7.83 3.33
N LEU A 165 16.84 -7.65 4.51
CA LEU A 165 17.54 -7.14 5.69
C LEU A 165 18.66 -8.08 6.13
N GLY A 166 18.41 -9.40 6.10
CA GLY A 166 19.43 -10.41 6.36
C GLY A 166 20.57 -10.37 5.34
N ALA A 167 20.27 -10.24 4.05
CA ALA A 167 21.27 -10.10 2.99
C ALA A 167 22.08 -8.80 3.11
N ALA A 168 21.48 -7.73 3.65
CA ALA A 168 22.14 -6.47 3.95
C ALA A 168 22.90 -6.47 5.30
N ALA A 169 22.99 -7.62 5.97
CA ALA A 169 23.64 -7.79 7.28
C ALA A 169 23.06 -6.88 8.40
N ILE A 170 21.77 -6.57 8.32
CA ILE A 170 21.07 -5.81 9.36
C ILE A 170 20.48 -6.79 10.38
N SER A 171 20.92 -6.68 11.65
CA SER A 171 20.45 -7.54 12.72
C SER A 171 18.99 -7.23 13.10
N PRO A 172 18.19 -8.24 13.51
CA PRO A 172 16.88 -8.03 14.15
C PRO A 172 16.89 -7.10 15.37
N ALA A 173 18.05 -6.93 16.02
CA ALA A 173 18.23 -5.99 17.12
C ALA A 173 18.30 -4.52 16.65
N ASP A 174 18.63 -4.27 15.38
CA ASP A 174 18.84 -2.94 14.83
C ASP A 174 17.59 -2.35 14.17
N TYR A 175 16.51 -3.13 14.00
CA TYR A 175 15.29 -2.66 13.36
C TYR A 175 14.00 -2.89 14.14
N TYR A 176 13.02 -2.02 13.87
CA TYR A 176 11.64 -2.15 14.32
C TYR A 176 10.70 -2.06 13.09
N LEU A 177 9.65 -2.86 13.08
CA LEU A 177 8.68 -2.96 11.99
C LEU A 177 7.32 -2.50 12.50
N ALA A 178 6.74 -1.47 11.89
CA ALA A 178 5.45 -0.91 12.31
C ALA A 178 4.58 -0.52 11.10
N PRO A 179 3.25 -0.55 11.20
CA PRO A 179 2.38 0.08 10.22
C PRO A 179 2.08 1.55 10.59
N VAL A 180 1.76 2.40 9.61
CA VAL A 180 1.23 3.76 9.86
C VAL A 180 -0.15 3.68 10.51
N MET A 181 -0.97 2.72 10.08
CA MET A 181 -2.27 2.44 10.69
C MET A 181 -2.22 1.21 11.58
N VAL A 182 -2.79 1.30 12.78
CA VAL A 182 -2.79 0.21 13.75
C VAL A 182 -3.90 -0.82 13.55
N TRP A 183 -4.80 -0.58 12.60
CA TRP A 183 -5.92 -1.45 12.24
C TRP A 183 -6.09 -1.50 10.72
N ARG A 184 -6.73 -2.55 10.22
CA ARG A 184 -6.98 -2.75 8.79
C ARG A 184 -8.24 -2.01 8.34
N PRO A 185 -8.15 -1.08 7.37
CA PRO A 185 -9.33 -0.50 6.75
C PRO A 185 -10.18 -1.55 6.05
N GLU A 186 -11.49 -1.47 6.25
CA GLU A 186 -12.45 -2.34 5.58
C GLU A 186 -12.37 -2.13 4.06
N PRO A 187 -12.08 -3.19 3.28
CA PRO A 187 -12.10 -3.12 1.83
C PRO A 187 -13.55 -2.98 1.34
N PRO A 188 -13.76 -2.35 0.16
CA PRO A 188 -15.10 -2.21 -0.44
C PRO A 188 -15.71 -3.55 -0.87
N THR A 189 -14.89 -4.60 -0.91
CA THR A 189 -15.23 -5.98 -1.26
C THR A 189 -14.79 -6.89 -0.12
N GLN A 190 -15.51 -8.00 0.11
CA GLN A 190 -15.16 -9.03 1.11
C GLN A 190 -13.71 -9.57 1.01
N TYR A 191 -13.09 -9.47 -0.16
CA TYR A 191 -11.69 -9.82 -0.40
C TYR A 191 -10.91 -8.58 -0.87
N GLY A 192 -9.65 -8.43 -0.42
CA GLY A 192 -8.71 -7.42 -0.94
C GLY A 192 -8.11 -6.47 0.10
N LYS A 193 -7.17 -5.63 -0.36
CA LYS A 193 -6.54 -4.54 0.42
C LYS A 193 -6.98 -3.21 -0.18
N ARG A 194 -7.30 -2.24 0.67
CA ARG A 194 -7.44 -0.83 0.28
C ARG A 194 -6.35 0.00 0.98
N PRO A 195 -5.67 0.93 0.28
CA PRO A 195 -4.81 1.89 0.96
C PRO A 195 -5.64 2.79 1.89
N PRO A 196 -5.09 3.24 3.03
CA PRO A 196 -5.73 4.23 3.88
C PRO A 196 -6.20 5.47 3.13
N THR A 197 -7.38 5.99 3.46
CA THR A 197 -7.70 7.37 3.08
C THR A 197 -6.81 8.34 3.85
N ALA A 198 -6.62 9.54 3.32
CA ALA A 198 -5.88 10.60 4.01
C ALA A 198 -6.45 10.90 5.41
N ARG A 199 -7.78 10.83 5.58
CA ARG A 199 -8.48 11.07 6.85
C ARG A 199 -8.20 9.98 7.88
N GLU A 200 -8.17 8.72 7.48
CA GLU A 200 -7.85 7.58 8.36
C GLU A 200 -6.37 7.62 8.76
N ALA A 201 -5.47 7.84 7.80
CA ALA A 201 -4.04 7.94 8.07
C ALA A 201 -3.71 9.14 8.98
N HIS A 202 -4.39 10.27 8.81
CA HIS A 202 -4.22 11.43 9.66
C HIS A 202 -4.70 11.19 11.09
N ARG A 203 -5.85 10.52 11.28
CA ARG A 203 -6.34 10.18 12.62
C ARG A 203 -5.48 9.13 13.33
N GLY A 204 -4.86 8.22 12.57
CA GLY A 204 -3.91 7.26 13.12
C GLY A 204 -2.55 7.86 13.51
N ARG A 205 -2.22 9.05 12.99
CA ARG A 205 -1.00 9.78 13.39
C ARG A 205 -1.24 10.50 14.69
N ALA A 206 -0.32 10.36 15.64
CA ALA A 206 -0.24 11.24 16.79
C ALA A 206 1.00 12.13 16.70
N ARG A 207 0.84 13.41 17.08
CA ARG A 207 1.95 14.36 17.17
C ARG A 207 2.34 14.55 18.63
N ARG A 208 3.64 14.64 18.89
CA ARG A 208 4.21 15.03 20.20
C ARG A 208 4.14 16.56 20.36
N PRO A 209 3.97 17.11 21.58
CA PRO A 209 4.02 18.55 21.77
C PRO A 209 5.40 19.11 21.37
N GLY A 210 5.43 20.26 20.70
CA GLY A 210 6.66 21.03 20.41
C GLY A 210 7.28 20.87 19.02
N VAL A 211 6.79 19.96 18.16
CA VAL A 211 7.25 19.86 16.77
C VAL A 211 6.33 20.66 15.85
N ARG A 212 6.61 21.97 15.71
CA ARG A 212 5.96 22.81 14.69
C ARG A 212 6.47 22.42 13.30
N GLY A 213 5.55 22.24 12.35
CA GLY A 213 5.84 22.32 10.92
C GLY A 213 6.70 21.19 10.34
N ALA A 214 6.09 20.06 10.05
CA ALA A 214 6.48 19.27 8.89
C ALA A 214 5.20 19.01 8.10
N ALA A 215 4.77 20.02 7.35
CA ALA A 215 4.05 19.78 6.12
C ALA A 215 5.02 19.03 5.21
N TRP A 216 4.57 17.92 4.63
CA TRP A 216 5.36 17.18 3.64
C TRP A 216 5.54 18.11 2.44
N PRO A 217 6.76 18.61 2.13
CA PRO A 217 6.91 19.42 0.93
C PRO A 217 6.69 18.51 -0.28
N HIS A 218 5.95 19.04 -1.26
CA HIS A 218 5.89 18.46 -2.59
C HIS A 218 7.31 18.19 -3.07
N ALA A 219 7.50 17.00 -3.63
CA ALA A 219 8.78 16.53 -4.12
C ALA A 219 9.26 17.42 -5.28
N GLU A 220 10.21 18.31 -5.00
CA GLU A 220 11.11 18.83 -6.02
C GLU A 220 12.43 18.05 -5.99
N HIS A 221 12.88 17.67 -7.17
CA HIS A 221 14.09 16.92 -7.43
C HIS A 221 15.32 17.67 -6.92
N HIS A 222 15.91 17.22 -5.81
CA HIS A 222 17.34 17.43 -5.55
C HIS A 222 17.97 16.19 -4.93
N ALA A 223 19.06 15.74 -5.56
CA ALA A 223 19.87 14.61 -5.15
C ALA A 223 20.63 14.93 -3.85
N GLY A 224 20.29 14.22 -2.77
CA GLY A 224 20.94 14.30 -1.46
C GLY A 224 20.29 13.33 -0.47
N PRO A 225 21.00 12.86 0.58
CA PRO A 225 20.48 11.86 1.51
C PRO A 225 19.24 12.40 2.25
N ARG A 226 18.12 11.68 2.11
CA ARG A 226 16.77 12.15 2.45
C ARG A 226 16.56 12.33 3.97
N PRO A 227 15.80 13.37 4.40
CA PRO A 227 15.61 13.78 5.80
C PRO A 227 14.77 12.82 6.68
N VAL A 228 14.29 11.70 6.14
CA VAL A 228 13.36 10.78 6.80
C VAL A 228 13.99 10.08 8.02
N VAL A 229 15.31 9.84 7.99
CA VAL A 229 16.03 9.10 9.05
C VAL A 229 16.12 9.89 10.37
N ARG A 230 16.06 11.23 10.33
CA ARG A 230 16.20 12.07 11.54
C ARG A 230 14.91 12.17 12.38
N SER A 231 13.75 11.95 11.78
CA SER A 231 12.47 12.33 12.38
C SER A 231 11.94 11.31 13.39
N PHE A 232 12.19 10.02 13.18
CA PHE A 232 11.73 8.96 14.08
C PHE A 232 12.63 8.81 15.31
N ARG A 233 13.95 8.94 15.16
CA ARG A 233 14.92 8.90 16.26
C ARG A 233 14.63 9.97 17.33
N ARG A 234 14.25 11.19 16.90
CA ARG A 234 13.84 12.28 17.79
C ARG A 234 12.54 12.02 18.57
N ALA A 235 11.66 11.14 18.09
CA ALA A 235 10.43 10.80 18.80
C ALA A 235 10.71 9.86 19.99
N VAL A 236 11.78 9.05 19.91
CA VAL A 236 12.11 8.00 20.88
C VAL A 236 13.22 8.41 21.86
N ASP A 237 14.23 9.16 21.40
CA ASP A 237 15.48 9.45 22.13
C ASP A 237 15.54 10.86 22.77
N ALA A 238 14.43 11.48 23.18
CA ALA A 238 14.54 12.75 23.91
C ALA A 238 15.06 12.49 25.34
N ASP A 239 16.36 12.69 25.50
CA ASP A 239 17.11 12.69 26.74
C ASP A 239 16.46 13.57 27.81
N VAL A 240 16.55 13.08 29.05
CA VAL A 240 16.30 13.83 30.28
C VAL A 240 17.38 14.91 30.39
N PRO A 241 17.07 16.19 30.70
CA PRO A 241 18.10 17.17 30.94
C PRO A 241 18.92 16.75 32.18
N SER A 242 20.19 16.41 31.95
CA SER A 242 21.16 16.18 33.00
C SER A 242 21.59 17.54 33.59
N GLU A 243 20.86 18.04 34.57
CA GLU A 243 21.42 19.03 35.49
C GLU A 243 22.18 18.27 36.59
N LEU A 244 23.51 18.21 36.43
CA LEU A 244 24.44 17.94 37.52
C LEU A 244 24.72 19.27 38.24
N PRO A 245 24.67 19.33 39.58
CA PRO A 245 25.10 20.51 40.31
C PRO A 245 26.63 20.60 40.32
N ALA A 246 27.16 21.79 40.03
CA ALA A 246 28.57 22.14 40.17
C ALA A 246 28.84 22.78 41.55
N PRO A 247 30.10 22.80 42.02
CA PRO A 247 30.51 22.51 43.40
C PRO A 247 30.24 23.61 44.43
#